data_AF-A0A5B1CT47-F1
#
_entry.id   AF-A0A5B1CT47-F1
#
_cell.length_a   1.000
_cell.length_b   1.000
_cell.length_c   1.000
_cell.angle_alpha   90.00
_cell.angle_beta   90.00
_cell.angle_gamma   90.00
#
_symmetry.space_group_name_H-M   'P 1'
#
loop_
_entity.id
_entity.type
_entity.pdbx_description
1 polymer ?
#
loop_
_entity_poly.entity_id
_entity_poly.type
_entity_poly.pdbx_seq_one_letter_code
_entity_poly.pdbx_strand_id
1 'polypeptide(L)'
;MPETGPNETKNNPARKLLASDPYSRTVGEQWKDNRGTQLFFLTCLIFTIGVAFLLYRQNRFVPVEFPGGDMFQGMDSSFNDASGASEPASASIVVDGASSDVGVLRIAIYDAAEGFNDLDYAVRKAKLPIQDGQSMTRIPVAILADSFAIAVFHDENENGSLDRNAFGIPTECYGFSNNARGLTGPPSFTDAKIDRPEPGQSIKISIR
;
A
#
# COMPACT_ATOMS: atom_id res chain seq x y z
N MET A 1 18.09 98.65 11.99
CA MET A 1 19.38 98.13 11.49
C MET A 1 20.04 97.33 12.60
N PRO A 2 20.70 96.20 12.34
CA PRO A 2 20.53 95.16 11.29
C PRO A 2 20.30 93.78 11.99
N GLU A 3 20.23 92.57 11.43
CA GLU A 3 19.92 91.97 10.13
C GLU A 3 19.58 90.50 10.45
N THR A 4 18.53 89.96 9.80
CA THR A 4 18.20 88.54 9.86
C THR A 4 19.14 87.75 8.95
N GLY A 5 19.99 86.91 9.54
CA GLY A 5 20.75 85.91 8.79
C GLY A 5 19.83 84.85 8.15
N PRO A 6 20.13 84.37 6.93
CA PRO A 6 19.22 83.50 6.18
C PRO A 6 19.15 82.09 6.77
N ASN A 7 17.92 81.57 6.87
CA ASN A 7 17.57 80.22 7.28
C ASN A 7 17.94 79.22 6.17
N GLU A 8 19.22 78.88 6.08
CA GLU A 8 19.79 78.05 5.03
C GLU A 8 19.86 76.56 5.42
N THR A 9 18.74 75.97 5.85
CA THR A 9 18.70 74.52 6.12
C THR A 9 17.53 73.77 5.50
N LYS A 10 16.62 74.44 4.78
CA LYS A 10 15.44 73.76 4.17
C LYS A 10 15.65 73.24 2.75
N ASN A 11 16.73 73.60 2.06
CA ASN A 11 16.99 73.20 0.68
C ASN A 11 18.36 72.52 0.50
N ASN A 12 18.75 71.61 1.41
CA ASN A 12 19.89 70.75 1.15
C ASN A 12 19.47 69.61 0.18
N PRO A 13 19.93 69.62 -1.09
CA PRO A 13 19.55 68.61 -2.08
C PRO A 13 20.02 67.20 -1.68
N ALA A 14 21.02 67.07 -0.81
CA ALA A 14 21.51 65.78 -0.32
C ALA A 14 20.47 65.01 0.51
N ARG A 15 19.60 65.71 1.26
CA ARG A 15 18.50 65.04 2.00
C ARG A 15 17.39 64.53 1.07
N LYS A 16 17.18 65.18 -0.07
CA LYS A 16 16.18 64.78 -1.05
C LYS A 16 16.64 63.57 -1.87
N LEU A 17 17.95 63.42 -2.06
CA LEU A 17 18.58 62.28 -2.74
C LEU A 17 18.61 61.00 -1.88
N LEU A 18 18.70 61.13 -0.54
CA LEU A 18 18.62 60.00 0.38
C LEU A 18 17.19 59.43 0.55
N ALA A 19 16.15 60.22 0.24
CA ALA A 19 14.76 59.76 0.29
C ALA A 19 14.35 58.93 -0.95
N SER A 20 15.19 58.90 -1.99
CA SER A 20 14.96 58.15 -3.22
C SER A 20 15.86 56.92 -3.36
N ASP A 21 16.54 56.49 -2.30
CA ASP A 21 17.44 55.34 -2.36
C ASP A 21 16.60 54.04 -2.49
N PRO A 22 16.61 53.38 -3.66
CA PRO A 22 15.76 52.21 -3.92
C PRO A 22 16.11 51.01 -3.02
N TYR A 23 17.24 51.07 -2.30
CA TYR A 23 17.71 50.03 -1.39
C TYR A 23 17.37 50.28 0.10
N SER A 24 16.69 51.38 0.43
CA SER A 24 16.33 51.72 1.82
C SER A 24 15.10 50.98 2.37
N ARG A 25 14.44 50.13 1.56
CA ARG A 25 13.23 49.41 1.98
C ARG A 25 13.57 48.30 2.96
N THR A 26 12.73 48.15 3.98
CA THR A 26 12.86 47.02 4.91
C THR A 26 12.47 45.71 4.22
N VAL A 27 13.05 44.60 4.68
CA VAL A 27 12.77 43.26 4.13
C VAL A 27 11.27 42.94 4.12
N GLY A 28 10.53 43.40 5.15
CA GLY A 28 9.08 43.19 5.24
C GLY A 28 8.28 43.95 4.17
N GLU A 29 8.69 45.15 3.79
CA GLU A 29 8.04 45.95 2.75
C GLU A 29 8.28 45.35 1.36
N GLN A 30 9.52 44.94 1.08
CA GLN A 30 9.88 44.26 -0.17
C GLN A 30 9.12 42.93 -0.32
N TRP A 31 8.90 42.20 0.77
CA TRP A 31 8.14 40.94 0.78
C TRP A 31 6.65 41.15 0.49
N LYS A 32 6.07 42.25 0.96
CA LYS A 32 4.66 42.60 0.74
C LYS A 32 4.41 43.05 -0.72
N ASP A 33 5.34 43.82 -1.29
CA ASP A 33 5.27 44.27 -2.69
C ASP A 33 5.36 43.12 -3.69
N ASN A 34 6.19 42.11 -3.41
CA ASN A 34 6.33 40.92 -4.26
C ASN A 34 5.25 39.85 -4.01
N ARG A 35 4.13 40.25 -3.40
CA ARG A 35 3.02 39.36 -2.99
C ARG A 35 3.52 38.10 -2.26
N GLY A 36 4.49 38.24 -1.36
CA GLY A 36 5.15 37.12 -0.68
C GLY A 36 4.19 36.17 0.03
N THR A 37 3.06 36.70 0.52
CA THR A 37 1.96 35.88 1.08
C THR A 37 1.33 34.94 0.04
N GLN A 38 1.15 35.39 -1.20
CA GLN A 38 0.63 34.55 -2.29
C GLN A 38 1.64 33.47 -2.70
N LEU A 39 2.93 33.81 -2.72
CA LEU A 39 4.00 32.85 -2.99
C LEU A 39 4.09 31.78 -1.90
N PHE A 40 3.90 32.17 -0.63
CA PHE A 40 3.85 31.23 0.49
C PHE A 40 2.67 30.26 0.38
N PHE A 41 1.48 30.75 0.03
CA PHE A 41 0.33 29.87 -0.19
C PHE A 41 0.53 28.94 -1.39
N LEU A 42 1.11 29.42 -2.48
CA LEU A 42 1.40 28.62 -3.66
C LEU A 42 2.40 27.48 -3.34
N THR A 43 3.46 27.77 -2.59
CA THR A 43 4.46 26.77 -2.21
C THR A 43 3.90 25.73 -1.23
N CYS A 44 3.09 26.16 -0.25
CA CYS A 44 2.38 25.22 0.64
C CYS A 44 1.41 24.33 -0.16
N LEU A 45 0.71 24.88 -1.15
CA LEU A 45 -0.20 24.10 -2.00
C LEU A 45 0.55 23.05 -2.84
N ILE A 46 1.64 23.44 -3.49
CA ILE A 46 2.46 22.50 -4.28
C ILE A 46 3.07 21.41 -3.37
N PHE A 47 3.55 21.78 -2.19
CA PHE A 47 4.12 20.82 -1.24
C PHE A 47 3.05 19.85 -0.71
N THR A 48 1.88 20.34 -0.33
CA THR A 48 0.78 19.49 0.13
C THR A 48 0.25 18.56 -0.97
N ILE A 49 0.10 19.05 -2.20
CA ILE A 49 -0.24 18.21 -3.35
C ILE A 49 0.87 17.19 -3.63
N GLY A 50 2.15 17.59 -3.54
CA GLY A 50 3.29 16.70 -3.72
C GLY A 50 3.36 15.60 -2.67
N VAL A 51 3.17 15.93 -1.38
CA VAL A 51 3.08 14.96 -0.28
C VAL A 51 1.85 14.08 -0.45
N ALA A 52 0.69 14.64 -0.78
CA ALA A 52 -0.52 13.86 -1.05
C ALA A 52 -0.35 12.94 -2.26
N PHE A 53 0.36 13.36 -3.31
CA PHE A 53 0.68 12.55 -4.47
C PHE A 53 1.70 11.47 -4.14
N LEU A 54 2.73 11.77 -3.32
CA LEU A 54 3.69 10.78 -2.86
C LEU A 54 3.05 9.78 -1.91
N LEU A 55 2.18 10.21 -1.01
CA LEU A 55 1.38 9.34 -0.15
C LEU A 55 0.37 8.54 -0.99
N TYR A 56 -0.26 9.13 -2.00
CA TYR A 56 -1.13 8.41 -2.93
C TYR A 56 -0.33 7.41 -3.78
N ARG A 57 0.92 7.71 -4.13
CA ARG A 57 1.81 6.82 -4.89
C ARG A 57 2.40 5.71 -4.03
N GLN A 58 2.79 6.00 -2.79
CA GLN A 58 3.29 5.04 -1.81
C GLN A 58 2.18 4.17 -1.23
N ASN A 59 1.00 4.75 -1.04
CA ASN A 59 -0.22 4.10 -0.60
C ASN A 59 -1.16 3.86 -1.79
N ARG A 60 -0.60 3.58 -2.98
CA ARG A 60 -1.35 2.88 -4.02
C ARG A 60 -1.60 1.48 -3.48
N PHE A 61 -2.68 1.41 -2.71
CA PHE A 61 -3.52 0.26 -2.60
C PHE A 61 -3.84 -0.12 -4.05
N VAL A 62 -3.02 -0.99 -4.63
CA VAL A 62 -3.49 -1.86 -5.70
C VAL A 62 -4.56 -2.66 -4.99
N PRO A 63 -5.86 -2.38 -5.23
CA PRO A 63 -6.86 -3.32 -4.74
C PRO A 63 -6.39 -4.67 -5.24
N VAL A 64 -6.34 -5.70 -4.39
CA VAL A 64 -6.07 -7.05 -4.91
C VAL A 64 -7.07 -7.26 -6.04
N GLU A 65 -6.61 -7.14 -7.27
CA GLU A 65 -7.46 -7.15 -8.45
C GLU A 65 -7.52 -8.61 -8.80
N PHE A 66 -8.35 -9.33 -8.06
CA PHE A 66 -8.61 -10.70 -8.43
C PHE A 66 -9.31 -10.66 -9.78
N PRO A 67 -8.77 -11.30 -10.82
CA PRO A 67 -9.44 -11.34 -12.08
C PRO A 67 -10.82 -11.97 -11.88
N GLY A 68 -11.84 -11.41 -12.54
CA GLY A 68 -13.22 -11.87 -12.45
C GLY A 68 -13.31 -13.39 -12.58
N GLY A 69 -14.31 -14.00 -11.92
CA GLY A 69 -14.44 -15.47 -11.75
C GLY A 69 -14.20 -16.31 -13.01
N ASP A 70 -14.39 -15.72 -14.18
CA ASP A 70 -14.12 -16.27 -15.51
C ASP A 70 -12.66 -16.70 -15.74
N MET A 71 -11.68 -16.11 -15.05
CA MET A 71 -10.25 -16.46 -15.16
C MET A 71 -9.89 -17.76 -14.41
N PHE A 72 -10.80 -18.31 -13.61
CA PHE A 72 -10.60 -19.58 -12.90
C PHE A 72 -11.19 -20.79 -13.63
N GLN A 73 -11.86 -20.61 -14.78
CA GLN A 73 -12.47 -21.72 -15.54
C GLN A 73 -11.45 -22.63 -16.25
N GLY A 74 -10.17 -22.24 -16.31
CA GLY A 74 -9.12 -22.97 -17.03
C GLY A 74 -8.06 -23.67 -16.19
N MET A 75 -8.10 -23.58 -14.85
CA MET A 75 -7.08 -24.19 -13.99
C MET A 75 -7.49 -25.60 -13.55
N ASP A 76 -6.64 -26.55 -13.90
CA ASP A 76 -6.69 -27.96 -13.58
C ASP A 76 -6.84 -28.23 -12.07
N SER A 77 -7.75 -29.16 -11.75
CA SER A 77 -8.06 -29.71 -10.44
C SER A 77 -6.91 -30.56 -9.82
N SER A 78 -5.65 -30.23 -10.10
CA SER A 78 -4.48 -31.08 -9.84
C SER A 78 -4.03 -31.16 -8.37
N PHE A 79 -4.87 -30.72 -7.43
CA PHE A 79 -4.63 -30.91 -6.00
C PHE A 79 -5.39 -32.09 -5.39
N ASN A 80 -6.18 -32.82 -6.19
CA ASN A 80 -6.99 -33.91 -5.67
C ASN A 80 -7.03 -35.11 -6.63
N ASP A 81 -5.96 -35.90 -6.66
CA ASP A 81 -6.11 -37.29 -7.07
C ASP A 81 -5.14 -38.19 -6.30
N ALA A 82 -5.70 -39.07 -5.48
CA ALA A 82 -4.98 -40.05 -4.69
C ALA A 82 -4.87 -41.35 -5.49
N SER A 83 -3.69 -41.64 -6.06
CA SER A 83 -3.34 -43.02 -6.43
C SER A 83 -1.83 -43.23 -6.58
N GLY A 84 -1.24 -43.99 -5.65
CA GLY A 84 -0.29 -45.07 -5.96
C GLY A 84 1.08 -44.76 -6.59
N ALA A 85 1.47 -43.50 -6.76
CA ALA A 85 2.86 -43.12 -7.02
C ALA A 85 3.49 -42.60 -5.71
N SER A 86 4.81 -42.66 -5.56
CA SER A 86 5.50 -41.94 -4.49
C SER A 86 5.09 -40.48 -4.56
N GLU A 87 4.16 -40.06 -3.69
CA GLU A 87 3.64 -38.70 -3.64
C GLU A 87 4.82 -37.72 -3.66
N PRO A 88 4.82 -36.73 -4.56
CA PRO A 88 5.89 -35.75 -4.58
C PRO A 88 5.96 -35.11 -3.19
N ALA A 89 7.19 -34.97 -2.70
CA ALA A 89 7.49 -34.36 -1.41
C ALA A 89 6.72 -33.05 -1.26
N SER A 90 5.72 -33.04 -0.39
CA SER A 90 4.71 -31.97 -0.28
C SER A 90 4.59 -31.46 1.15
N ALA A 91 4.17 -30.21 1.28
CA ALA A 91 3.84 -29.56 2.54
C ALA A 91 2.34 -29.29 2.61
N SER A 92 1.80 -29.18 3.82
CA SER A 92 0.38 -28.84 4.05
C SER A 92 0.21 -27.36 4.34
N ILE A 93 -0.75 -26.71 3.69
CA ILE A 93 -1.22 -25.38 4.06
C ILE A 93 -2.55 -25.57 4.78
N VAL A 94 -2.63 -25.08 6.01
CA VAL A 94 -3.81 -25.12 6.86
C VAL A 94 -4.24 -23.70 7.13
N VAL A 95 -5.47 -23.38 6.77
CA VAL A 95 -6.09 -22.07 7.00
C VAL A 95 -7.19 -22.24 8.04
N ASP A 96 -7.18 -21.39 9.06
CA ASP A 96 -8.18 -21.36 10.11
C ASP A 96 -8.79 -19.96 10.31
N GLY A 97 -10.02 -19.90 10.82
CA GLY A 97 -10.69 -18.66 11.21
C GLY A 97 -11.69 -18.12 10.19
N ALA A 98 -12.17 -18.93 9.25
CA ALA A 98 -13.28 -18.52 8.38
C ALA A 98 -14.54 -18.24 9.22
N SER A 99 -15.26 -17.18 8.86
CA SER A 99 -16.49 -16.73 9.55
C SER A 99 -17.65 -17.71 9.39
N SER A 100 -17.63 -18.47 8.30
CA SER A 100 -18.64 -19.47 7.95
C SER A 100 -18.06 -20.52 6.98
N ASP A 101 -18.79 -21.61 6.76
CA ASP A 101 -18.47 -22.62 5.74
C ASP A 101 -19.07 -22.28 4.37
N VAL A 102 -19.63 -21.07 4.21
CA VAL A 102 -20.26 -20.61 2.96
C VAL A 102 -19.19 -20.06 2.02
N GLY A 103 -19.26 -20.40 0.74
CA GLY A 103 -18.31 -19.95 -0.27
C GLY A 103 -16.98 -20.72 -0.19
N VAL A 104 -15.87 -20.03 -0.47
CA VAL A 104 -14.55 -20.67 -0.58
C VAL A 104 -13.43 -19.82 0.01
N LEU A 105 -12.34 -20.47 0.42
CA LEU A 105 -11.08 -19.79 0.67
C LEU A 105 -10.28 -19.67 -0.62
N ARG A 106 -9.74 -18.48 -0.86
CA ARG A 106 -8.86 -18.21 -2.00
C ARG A 106 -7.46 -17.97 -1.50
N ILE A 107 -6.53 -18.70 -2.07
CA ILE A 107 -5.11 -18.65 -1.72
C ILE A 107 -4.32 -18.14 -2.93
N ALA A 108 -3.41 -17.21 -2.69
CA ALA A 108 -2.43 -16.72 -3.65
C ALA A 108 -1.02 -16.83 -3.07
N ILE A 109 -0.07 -17.31 -3.88
CA ILE A 109 1.32 -17.52 -3.50
C ILE A 109 2.20 -16.56 -4.31
N TYR A 110 3.16 -15.95 -3.63
CA TYR A 110 4.08 -14.95 -4.15
C TYR A 110 5.52 -15.33 -3.82
N ASP A 111 6.42 -15.30 -4.80
CA ASP A 111 7.85 -15.58 -4.61
C ASP A 111 8.72 -14.31 -4.54
N ALA A 112 8.13 -13.13 -4.77
CA ALA A 112 8.81 -11.85 -4.75
C ALA A 112 8.01 -10.76 -4.03
N ALA A 113 8.72 -9.73 -3.56
CA ALA A 113 8.11 -8.54 -2.97
C ALA A 113 7.42 -7.64 -4.02
N GLU A 114 7.87 -7.71 -5.28
CA GLU A 114 7.24 -7.00 -6.38
C GLU A 114 5.85 -7.58 -6.65
N GLY A 115 4.82 -6.71 -6.61
CA GLY A 115 3.44 -7.13 -6.83
C GLY A 115 2.85 -8.00 -5.72
N PHE A 116 3.45 -8.05 -4.53
CA PHE A 116 2.83 -8.74 -3.40
C PHE A 116 1.43 -8.13 -3.11
N ASN A 117 0.43 -9.00 -2.98
CA ASN A 117 -1.00 -8.67 -2.90
C ASN A 117 -1.64 -8.18 -4.21
N ASP A 118 -1.01 -8.46 -5.35
CA ASP A 118 -1.60 -8.30 -6.68
C ASP A 118 -1.72 -9.68 -7.34
N LEU A 119 -2.90 -10.05 -7.79
CA LEU A 119 -3.13 -11.40 -8.31
C LEU A 119 -2.46 -11.71 -9.65
N ASP A 120 -2.04 -10.69 -10.37
CA ASP A 120 -1.30 -10.85 -11.63
C ASP A 120 0.14 -11.28 -11.39
N TYR A 121 0.67 -10.99 -10.19
CA TYR A 121 2.00 -11.39 -9.74
C TYR A 121 1.99 -12.70 -8.95
N ALA A 122 0.82 -13.25 -8.64
CA ALA A 122 0.72 -14.50 -7.92
C ALA A 122 1.19 -15.67 -8.81
N VAL A 123 2.26 -16.35 -8.38
CA VAL A 123 2.80 -17.51 -9.10
C VAL A 123 1.89 -18.72 -9.03
N ARG A 124 1.04 -18.81 -7.99
CA ARG A 124 0.01 -19.84 -7.84
C ARG A 124 -1.23 -19.29 -7.18
N LYS A 125 -2.38 -19.85 -7.57
CA LYS A 125 -3.71 -19.51 -7.06
C LYS A 125 -4.50 -20.79 -6.85
N ALA A 126 -5.29 -20.85 -5.79
CA ALA A 126 -6.17 -21.99 -5.50
C ALA A 126 -7.47 -21.51 -4.85
N LYS A 127 -8.54 -22.28 -5.07
CA LYS A 127 -9.79 -22.18 -4.30
C LYS A 127 -9.91 -23.44 -3.46
N LEU A 128 -10.21 -23.28 -2.17
CA LEU A 128 -10.36 -24.39 -1.25
C LEU A 128 -11.74 -24.36 -0.61
N PRO A 129 -12.42 -25.51 -0.49
CA PRO A 129 -13.65 -25.60 0.27
C PRO A 129 -13.36 -25.36 1.76
N ILE A 130 -14.36 -24.84 2.47
CA ILE A 130 -14.29 -24.58 3.90
C ILE A 130 -15.12 -25.65 4.61
N GLN A 131 -14.57 -26.18 5.70
CA GLN A 131 -15.26 -27.12 6.58
C GLN A 131 -14.90 -26.79 8.03
N ASP A 132 -15.92 -26.58 8.86
CA ASP A 132 -15.78 -26.23 10.28
C ASP A 132 -14.88 -24.99 10.51
N GLY A 133 -15.01 -23.98 9.64
CA GLY A 133 -14.23 -22.73 9.68
C GLY A 133 -12.76 -22.91 9.28
N GLN A 134 -12.41 -24.05 8.67
CA GLN A 134 -11.04 -24.41 8.31
C GLN A 134 -10.94 -24.92 6.88
N SER A 135 -9.72 -24.88 6.33
CA SER A 135 -9.41 -25.55 5.08
C SER A 135 -7.97 -26.04 5.06
N MET A 136 -7.72 -27.11 4.31
CA MET A 136 -6.39 -27.70 4.16
C MET A 136 -6.13 -28.10 2.72
N THR A 137 -4.92 -27.82 2.25
CA THR A 137 -4.43 -28.29 0.95
C THR A 137 -2.98 -28.74 1.04
N ARG A 138 -2.52 -29.54 0.07
CA ARG A 138 -1.12 -29.93 -0.07
C ARG A 138 -0.49 -29.21 -1.26
N ILE A 139 0.76 -28.79 -1.09
CA ILE A 139 1.55 -28.16 -2.14
C ILE A 139 2.88 -28.89 -2.30
N PRO A 140 3.30 -29.26 -3.52
CA PRO A 140 4.62 -29.84 -3.73
C PRO A 140 5.73 -28.85 -3.33
N VAL A 141 6.66 -29.29 -2.49
CA VAL A 141 7.76 -28.44 -1.99
C VAL A 141 8.66 -27.98 -3.13
N ALA A 142 8.83 -28.82 -4.16
CA ALA A 142 9.68 -28.56 -5.32
C ALA A 142 9.24 -27.35 -6.17
N ILE A 143 7.97 -26.92 -6.07
CA ILE A 143 7.45 -25.78 -6.85
C ILE A 143 7.48 -24.46 -6.08
N LEU A 144 7.78 -24.49 -4.78
CA LEU A 144 7.87 -23.29 -3.96
C LEU A 144 9.22 -22.61 -4.18
N ALA A 145 9.28 -21.28 -4.11
CA ALA A 145 10.56 -20.58 -4.01
C ALA A 145 11.24 -20.85 -2.65
N ASP A 146 12.51 -20.46 -2.49
CA ASP A 146 13.26 -20.66 -1.24
C ASP A 146 12.66 -19.86 -0.08
N SER A 147 12.16 -18.66 -0.39
CA SER A 147 11.30 -17.88 0.49
C SER A 147 10.11 -17.38 -0.33
N PHE A 148 8.93 -17.35 0.28
CA PHE A 148 7.70 -16.97 -0.39
C PHE A 148 6.68 -16.44 0.62
N ALA A 149 5.62 -15.82 0.14
CA ALA A 149 4.49 -15.36 0.95
C ALA A 149 3.17 -15.90 0.41
N ILE A 150 2.21 -16.10 1.31
CA ILE A 150 0.87 -16.54 1.00
C ILE A 150 -0.10 -15.44 1.45
N ALA A 151 -1.04 -15.07 0.58
CA ALA A 151 -2.21 -14.28 0.94
C ALA A 151 -3.46 -15.18 0.84
N VAL A 152 -4.36 -15.04 1.81
CA VAL A 152 -5.60 -15.81 1.88
C VAL A 152 -6.76 -14.89 2.22
N PHE A 153 -7.90 -15.11 1.58
CA PHE A 153 -9.16 -14.49 2.01
C PHE A 153 -10.34 -15.44 1.78
N HIS A 154 -11.39 -15.19 2.55
CA HIS A 154 -12.68 -15.87 2.46
C HIS A 154 -13.56 -15.11 1.46
N ASP A 155 -13.97 -15.77 0.38
CA ASP A 155 -14.91 -15.26 -0.62
C ASP A 155 -16.27 -15.93 -0.38
N GLU A 156 -17.13 -15.29 0.43
CA GLU A 156 -18.42 -15.83 0.87
C GLU A 156 -19.45 -15.86 -0.26
N ASN A 157 -19.38 -14.90 -1.20
CA ASN A 157 -20.33 -14.76 -2.31
C ASN A 157 -19.81 -15.30 -3.65
N GLU A 158 -18.61 -15.89 -3.65
CA GLU A 158 -17.91 -16.47 -4.79
C GLU A 158 -17.64 -15.50 -5.95
N ASN A 159 -17.61 -14.19 -5.68
CA ASN A 159 -17.45 -13.18 -6.73
C ASN A 159 -16.00 -13.07 -7.26
N GLY A 160 -15.04 -13.74 -6.62
CA GLY A 160 -13.65 -13.72 -7.03
C GLY A 160 -12.78 -12.76 -6.26
N SER A 161 -13.34 -11.77 -5.57
CA SER A 161 -12.67 -10.61 -5.03
C SER A 161 -12.89 -10.47 -3.53
N LEU A 162 -11.91 -9.88 -2.84
CA LEU A 162 -12.09 -9.53 -1.43
C LEU A 162 -13.04 -8.34 -1.31
N ASP A 163 -14.22 -8.57 -0.75
CA ASP A 163 -15.24 -7.54 -0.60
C ASP A 163 -14.82 -6.46 0.41
N ARG A 164 -15.24 -5.23 0.12
CA ARG A 164 -14.90 -4.04 0.90
C ARG A 164 -16.11 -3.12 1.04
N ASN A 165 -16.17 -2.41 2.16
CA ASN A 165 -17.16 -1.36 2.36
C ASN A 165 -16.81 -0.08 1.57
N ALA A 166 -17.68 0.93 1.60
CA ALA A 166 -17.49 2.22 0.91
C ALA A 166 -16.22 3.00 1.32
N PHE A 167 -15.58 2.62 2.44
CA PHE A 167 -14.31 3.19 2.91
C PHE A 167 -13.10 2.34 2.54
N GLY A 168 -13.27 1.27 1.75
CA GLY A 168 -12.19 0.38 1.31
C GLY A 168 -11.73 -0.63 2.37
N ILE A 169 -12.47 -0.78 3.47
CA ILE A 169 -12.13 -1.74 4.54
C ILE A 169 -12.70 -3.10 4.16
N PRO A 170 -11.91 -4.19 4.20
CA PRO A 170 -12.39 -5.55 3.96
C PRO A 170 -13.57 -5.90 4.86
N THR A 171 -14.62 -6.46 4.26
CA THR A 171 -15.80 -6.96 4.98
C THR A 171 -15.73 -8.47 5.22
N GLU A 172 -14.89 -9.17 4.47
CA GLU A 172 -14.61 -10.60 4.63
C GLU A 172 -13.26 -10.84 5.31
N CYS A 173 -13.12 -12.01 5.93
CA CYS A 173 -11.91 -12.38 6.65
C CYS A 173 -10.72 -12.61 5.71
N TYR A 174 -9.56 -12.12 6.10
CA TYR A 174 -8.31 -12.33 5.34
C TYR A 174 -7.10 -12.53 6.26
N GLY A 175 -6.03 -13.06 5.68
CA GLY A 175 -4.78 -13.34 6.37
C GLY A 175 -3.61 -13.55 5.43
N PHE A 176 -2.43 -13.62 6.03
CA PHE A 176 -1.16 -13.76 5.33
C PHE A 176 -0.31 -14.82 6.04
N SER A 177 0.62 -15.44 5.32
CA SER A 177 1.66 -16.28 5.91
C SER A 177 2.43 -15.52 6.99
N ASN A 178 3.04 -16.27 7.90
CA ASN A 178 3.64 -15.75 9.14
C ASN A 178 2.63 -15.00 10.05
N ASN A 179 1.33 -15.12 9.79
CA ASN A 179 0.27 -14.36 10.44
C ASN A 179 0.55 -12.84 10.47
N ALA A 180 1.25 -12.34 9.45
CA ALA A 180 1.68 -10.97 9.37
C ALA A 180 0.49 -10.01 9.28
N ARG A 181 0.62 -8.83 9.90
CA ARG A 181 -0.42 -7.80 9.94
C ARG A 181 0.21 -6.43 9.79
N GLY A 182 -0.34 -5.62 8.88
CA GLY A 182 -0.02 -4.20 8.78
C GLY A 182 -0.84 -3.38 9.78
N LEU A 183 -0.29 -2.24 10.21
CA LEU A 183 -1.01 -1.25 11.03
C LEU A 183 -1.99 -0.43 10.19
N THR A 184 -1.59 -0.09 8.96
CA THR A 184 -2.36 0.71 8.01
C THR A 184 -2.32 0.01 6.65
N GLY A 185 -3.18 -1.00 6.46
CA GLY A 185 -3.25 -1.80 5.24
C GLY A 185 -2.59 -3.19 5.36
N PRO A 186 -2.34 -3.88 4.22
CA PRO A 186 -1.71 -5.19 4.24
C PRO A 186 -0.26 -5.11 4.75
N PRO A 187 0.29 -6.22 5.30
CA PRO A 187 1.69 -6.29 5.70
C PRO A 187 2.63 -6.20 4.49
N SER A 188 3.91 -5.93 4.75
CA SER A 188 4.92 -6.04 3.71
C SER A 188 5.18 -7.51 3.35
N PHE A 189 5.72 -7.78 2.15
CA PHE A 189 6.19 -9.12 1.80
C PHE A 189 7.20 -9.65 2.82
N THR A 190 8.10 -8.78 3.30
CA THR A 190 9.12 -9.17 4.29
C THR A 190 8.52 -9.63 5.61
N ASP A 191 7.38 -9.06 6.02
CA ASP A 191 6.71 -9.49 7.25
C ASP A 191 5.95 -10.80 7.03
N ALA A 192 5.37 -10.99 5.84
CA ALA A 192 4.60 -12.18 5.48
C ALA A 192 5.47 -13.35 5.02
N LYS A 193 6.71 -13.13 4.59
CA LYS A 193 7.54 -14.19 3.99
C LYS A 193 7.84 -15.29 4.99
N ILE A 194 7.85 -16.51 4.48
CA ILE A 194 8.28 -17.72 5.18
C ILE A 194 9.27 -18.46 4.29
N ASP A 195 10.13 -19.24 4.91
CA ASP A 195 11.05 -20.10 4.18
C ASP A 195 10.35 -21.36 3.67
N ARG A 196 10.90 -21.96 2.61
CA ARG A 196 10.39 -23.19 2.04
C ARG A 196 10.30 -24.27 3.13
N PRO A 197 9.12 -24.88 3.36
CA PRO A 197 8.96 -25.93 4.35
C PRO A 197 9.67 -27.22 3.92
N GLU A 198 10.06 -28.02 4.89
CA GLU A 198 10.48 -29.40 4.63
C GLU A 198 9.27 -30.26 4.21
N PRO A 199 9.48 -31.34 3.43
CA PRO A 199 8.41 -32.28 3.11
C PRO A 199 7.72 -32.82 4.35
N GLY A 200 6.39 -32.79 4.36
CA GLY A 200 5.53 -33.20 5.48
C GLY A 200 5.28 -32.11 6.53
N GLN A 201 5.93 -30.95 6.44
CA GLN A 201 5.67 -29.84 7.35
C GLN A 201 4.35 -29.13 7.02
N SER A 202 3.73 -28.55 8.05
CA SER A 202 2.49 -27.76 7.93
C SER A 202 2.75 -26.27 8.12
N ILE A 203 2.20 -25.46 7.23
CA ILE A 203 2.12 -24.00 7.32
C ILE A 203 0.71 -23.65 7.79
N LYS A 204 0.61 -22.96 8.93
CA LYS A 204 -0.68 -22.51 9.49
C LYS A 204 -0.88 -21.02 9.24
N ILE A 205 -2.07 -20.64 8.79
CA ILE A 205 -2.45 -19.26 8.48
C ILE A 205 -3.81 -18.96 9.09
N SER A 206 -3.87 -17.93 9.91
CA SER A 206 -5.12 -17.51 10.54
C SER A 206 -5.71 -16.27 9.85
N ILE A 207 -6.96 -16.41 9.42
CA ILE A 207 -7.76 -15.31 8.86
C ILE A 207 -8.72 -14.75 9.92
N ARG A 208 -9.06 -13.47 9.78
CA ARG A 208 -10.01 -12.76 10.65
C ARG A 208 -10.48 -11.48 9.96
#